data_AF-M7ZN12-F1
#
_entry.id   AF-M7ZN12-F1
#
_cell.length_a   1.000
_cell.length_b   1.000
_cell.length_c   1.000
_cell.angle_alpha   90.00
_cell.angle_beta   90.00
_cell.angle_gamma   90.00
#
_symmetry.space_group_name_H-M   'P 1'
#
loop_
_entity.id
_entity.type
_entity.pdbx_description
1 polymer ?
#
loop_
_entity_poly.entity_id
_entity_poly.type
_entity_poly.pdbx_seq_one_letter_code
_entity_poly.pdbx_strand_id
1 'polypeptide(L)'
;MCDPYPAIRLGWGLWLYMLDFGMRYVKIPIFTLCIGNAWGEAALLLAAGAKGNRAALPSSTIMMKQPIGRFQGQATDVDIARKEIRNVKIEMVKLLSRHIGKPMEEIARDIRRPKYFSPSEAVDYGIIDKVLHNVKSQTDAGLVSEVKKELI
;
A
#
# COMPACT_ATOMS: atom_id res chain seq x y z
N MET A 1 -31.16 -6.76 -16.27
CA MET A 1 -30.50 -7.96 -16.85
C MET A 1 -29.55 -8.47 -15.78
N CYS A 2 -29.94 -9.55 -15.11
CA CYS A 2 -29.20 -10.13 -13.98
C CYS A 2 -27.90 -10.74 -14.51
N ASP A 3 -26.77 -10.35 -13.91
CA ASP A 3 -25.48 -10.97 -14.17
C ASP A 3 -25.52 -12.43 -13.67
N PRO A 4 -25.33 -13.44 -14.54
CA PRO A 4 -25.49 -14.85 -14.17
C PRO A 4 -24.33 -15.40 -13.32
N TYR A 5 -23.30 -14.61 -13.06
CA TYR A 5 -22.25 -14.94 -12.11
C TYR A 5 -21.98 -13.73 -11.23
N PRO A 6 -22.31 -13.74 -9.92
CA PRO A 6 -21.76 -12.77 -8.99
C PRO A 6 -20.27 -13.09 -8.85
N ALA A 7 -19.50 -12.68 -9.86
CA ALA A 7 -18.09 -12.91 -9.99
C ALA A 7 -17.47 -12.50 -8.67
N ILE A 8 -16.84 -13.48 -8.03
CA ILE A 8 -15.95 -13.27 -6.92
C ILE A 8 -15.03 -12.10 -7.32
N ARG A 9 -15.31 -10.88 -6.87
CA ARG A 9 -14.43 -9.71 -7.05
C ARG A 9 -13.22 -9.89 -6.12
N LEU A 10 -12.49 -10.99 -6.28
CA LEU A 10 -11.10 -11.13 -5.84
C LEU A 10 -10.13 -10.41 -6.79
N GLY A 11 -10.67 -9.76 -7.84
CA GLY A 11 -9.93 -9.11 -8.92
C GLY A 11 -8.97 -7.98 -8.53
N TRP A 12 -8.79 -7.66 -7.25
CA TRP A 12 -7.77 -6.70 -6.81
C TRP A 12 -6.62 -7.39 -6.06
N GLY A 13 -6.88 -8.42 -5.24
CA GLY A 13 -5.83 -9.10 -4.47
C GLY A 13 -4.82 -9.85 -5.35
N LEU A 14 -5.32 -10.62 -6.34
CA LEU A 14 -4.48 -11.41 -7.27
C LEU A 14 -3.57 -10.54 -8.15
N TRP A 15 -4.07 -9.41 -8.64
CA TRP A 15 -3.31 -8.50 -9.50
C TRP A 15 -2.14 -7.86 -8.74
N LEU A 16 -2.34 -7.52 -7.47
CA LEU A 16 -1.28 -6.99 -6.62
C LEU A 16 -0.23 -8.04 -6.25
N TYR A 17 -0.60 -9.32 -6.13
CA TYR A 17 0.40 -10.39 -6.01
C TYR A 17 1.27 -10.51 -7.26
N MET A 18 0.67 -10.37 -8.45
CA MET A 18 1.45 -10.35 -9.70
C MET A 18 2.39 -9.14 -9.76
N LEU A 19 1.97 -7.97 -9.26
CA LEU A 19 2.84 -6.79 -9.19
C LEU A 19 3.98 -6.97 -8.18
N ASP A 20 3.72 -7.48 -6.96
CA ASP A 20 4.77 -7.81 -5.99
C ASP A 20 5.77 -8.80 -6.59
N PHE A 21 5.27 -9.84 -7.25
CA PHE A 21 6.12 -10.84 -7.89
C PHE A 21 6.93 -10.24 -9.05
N GLY A 22 6.32 -9.43 -9.91
CA GLY A 22 7.01 -8.73 -10.99
C GLY A 22 8.07 -7.77 -10.49
N MET A 23 7.77 -7.01 -9.43
CA MET A 23 8.70 -6.12 -8.76
C MET A 23 9.93 -6.86 -8.22
N ARG A 24 9.77 -8.10 -7.77
CA ARG A 24 10.85 -8.95 -7.26
C ARG A 24 11.59 -9.71 -8.36
N TYR A 25 10.93 -9.99 -9.47
CA TYR A 25 11.53 -10.65 -10.62
C TYR A 25 12.54 -9.74 -11.34
N VAL A 26 12.25 -8.44 -11.36
CA VAL A 26 13.14 -7.42 -11.90
C VAL A 26 14.33 -7.20 -10.94
N LYS A 27 15.56 -7.31 -11.43
CA LYS A 27 16.79 -7.13 -10.62
C LYS A 27 17.01 -5.70 -10.11
N ILE A 28 16.34 -4.73 -10.73
CA ILE A 28 16.53 -3.30 -10.46
C ILE A 28 15.80 -2.93 -9.16
N PRO A 29 16.41 -2.17 -8.24
CA PRO A 29 15.72 -1.71 -7.03
C PRO A 29 14.57 -0.79 -7.39
N ILE A 30 13.37 -1.10 -6.89
CA ILE A 30 12.15 -0.34 -7.16
C ILE A 30 11.89 0.65 -6.03
N PHE A 31 11.75 1.91 -6.40
CA PHE A 31 11.39 3.00 -5.49
C PHE A 31 9.86 3.16 -5.43
N THR A 32 9.30 3.20 -4.22
CA THR A 32 7.86 3.40 -4.02
C THR A 32 7.62 4.73 -3.31
N LEU A 33 6.71 5.53 -3.87
CA LEU A 33 6.31 6.83 -3.31
C LEU A 33 4.80 6.89 -3.14
N CYS A 34 4.35 7.08 -1.90
CA CYS A 34 2.96 7.39 -1.62
C CYS A 34 2.72 8.89 -1.77
N ILE A 35 1.75 9.23 -2.62
CA ILE A 35 1.24 10.58 -2.81
C ILE A 35 -0.25 10.54 -2.46
N GLY A 36 -0.63 11.16 -1.35
CA GLY A 36 -2.02 11.27 -0.93
C GLY A 36 -2.50 10.08 -0.09
N ASN A 37 -2.85 8.94 -0.69
CA ASN A 37 -3.41 7.82 0.07
C ASN A 37 -2.94 6.46 -0.44
N ALA A 38 -2.56 5.56 0.47
CA ALA A 38 -2.28 4.16 0.17
C ALA A 38 -3.09 3.25 1.10
N TRP A 39 -4.21 2.72 0.61
CA TRP A 39 -5.18 1.96 1.40
C TRP A 39 -5.27 0.50 0.97
N GLY A 40 -5.32 -0.40 1.95
CA GLY A 40 -5.44 -1.84 1.74
C GLY A 40 -4.27 -2.41 0.94
N GLU A 41 -4.56 -2.84 -0.26
CA GLU A 41 -3.60 -3.46 -1.16
C GLU A 41 -2.55 -2.46 -1.67
N ALA A 42 -2.89 -1.18 -1.79
CA ALA A 42 -1.92 -0.13 -2.12
C ALA A 42 -0.85 0.04 -1.03
N ALA A 43 -1.20 -0.18 0.25
CA ALA A 43 -0.24 -0.16 1.35
C ALA A 43 0.73 -1.36 1.27
N LEU A 44 0.25 -2.52 0.82
CA LEU A 44 1.11 -3.68 0.54
C LEU A 44 2.09 -3.37 -0.60
N LEU A 45 1.62 -2.77 -1.69
CA LEU A 45 2.48 -2.39 -2.82
C LEU A 45 3.54 -1.36 -2.41
N LEU A 46 3.15 -0.38 -1.59
CA LEU A 46 4.08 0.60 -1.02
C LEU A 46 5.17 -0.10 -0.19
N ALA A 47 4.78 -1.05 0.66
CA ALA A 47 5.70 -1.83 1.49
C ALA A 47 6.61 -2.76 0.68
N ALA A 48 6.16 -3.20 -0.50
CA ALA A 48 6.90 -4.10 -1.40
C ALA A 48 8.07 -3.44 -2.15
N GLY A 49 8.20 -2.11 -2.07
CA GLY A 49 9.37 -1.41 -2.61
C GLY A 49 10.69 -1.89 -2.00
N ALA A 50 11.80 -1.62 -2.70
CA ALA A 50 13.11 -1.98 -2.18
C ALA A 50 13.36 -1.30 -0.83
N LYS A 51 13.89 -2.05 0.15
CA LYS A 51 14.17 -1.54 1.49
C LYS A 51 15.12 -0.33 1.42
N GLY A 52 14.78 0.76 2.11
CA GLY A 52 15.46 2.06 2.05
C GLY A 52 14.90 3.01 0.97
N ASN A 53 14.10 2.49 0.05
CA ASN A 53 13.54 3.19 -1.11
C ASN A 53 12.00 3.29 -1.05
N ARG A 54 11.42 3.18 0.15
CA ARG A 54 9.98 3.33 0.37
C ARG A 54 9.70 4.68 1.04
N ALA A 55 8.90 5.52 0.41
CA ALA A 55 8.68 6.89 0.87
C ALA A 55 7.21 7.33 0.80
N ALA A 56 6.84 8.33 1.59
CA ALA A 56 5.54 8.98 1.54
C ALA A 56 5.66 10.49 1.73
N LEU A 57 4.72 11.26 1.18
CA LEU A 57 4.58 12.69 1.50
C LEU A 57 3.96 12.90 2.88
N PRO A 58 4.15 14.07 3.53
CA PRO A 58 3.72 14.30 4.91
C PRO A 58 2.19 14.36 5.07
N SER A 59 1.48 14.68 3.99
CA SER A 59 0.01 14.67 3.93
C SER A 59 -0.57 13.30 3.56
N SER A 60 0.27 12.27 3.40
CA SER A 60 -0.20 10.97 2.94
C SER A 60 -0.86 10.18 4.07
N THR A 61 -1.93 9.44 3.78
CA THR A 61 -2.52 8.50 4.74
C THR A 61 -2.34 7.07 4.25
N ILE A 62 -1.77 6.23 5.11
CA ILE A 62 -1.58 4.82 4.84
C ILE A 62 -2.58 4.03 5.68
N MET A 63 -3.23 3.03 5.09
CA MET A 63 -4.21 2.22 5.81
C MET A 63 -4.03 0.76 5.47
N MET A 64 -3.92 -0.07 6.50
CA MET A 64 -3.95 -1.53 6.35
C MET A 64 -5.33 -2.06 6.72
N LYS A 65 -5.84 -3.00 5.92
CA LYS A 65 -7.08 -3.74 6.19
C LYS A 65 -6.94 -5.16 5.68
N GLN A 66 -7.70 -6.08 6.27
CA GLN A 66 -7.89 -7.40 5.68
C GLN A 66 -8.60 -7.30 4.32
N PRO A 67 -8.41 -8.27 3.42
CA PRO A 67 -9.15 -8.34 2.17
C PRO A 67 -10.65 -8.50 2.48
N ILE A 68 -11.48 -7.84 1.68
CA ILE A 68 -12.93 -7.83 1.85
C ILE A 68 -13.54 -8.44 0.58
N GLY A 69 -14.28 -9.53 0.74
CA GLY A 69 -15.10 -10.12 -0.31
C GLY A 69 -16.56 -10.19 0.11
N ARG A 70 -17.46 -9.88 -0.82
CA ARG A 70 -18.90 -10.11 -0.67
C ARG A 70 -19.30 -11.14 -1.71
N PHE A 71 -20.05 -12.14 -1.30
CA PHE A 71 -20.51 -13.23 -2.15
C PHE A 71 -21.95 -13.60 -1.78
N GLN A 72 -22.75 -13.96 -2.78
CA GLN A 72 -24.13 -14.42 -2.65
C GLN A 72 -24.35 -15.52 -3.70
N GLY A 73 -25.11 -16.56 -3.37
CA GLY A 73 -25.33 -17.69 -4.27
C GLY A 73 -25.65 -18.98 -3.53
N GLN A 74 -25.49 -20.11 -4.22
CA GLN A 74 -25.64 -21.45 -3.64
C GLN A 74 -24.71 -21.62 -2.43
N ALA A 75 -25.16 -22.36 -1.40
CA ALA A 75 -24.39 -22.60 -0.19
C ALA A 75 -22.97 -23.13 -0.47
N THR A 76 -22.86 -24.07 -1.43
CA THR A 76 -21.59 -24.63 -1.89
C THR A 76 -20.63 -23.54 -2.40
N ASP A 77 -21.11 -22.61 -3.21
CA ASP A 77 -20.29 -21.54 -3.77
C ASP A 77 -19.86 -20.54 -2.69
N VAL A 78 -20.74 -20.29 -1.70
CA VAL A 78 -20.43 -19.45 -0.54
C VAL A 78 -19.27 -20.05 0.27
N ASP A 79 -19.26 -21.37 0.46
CA ASP A 79 -18.19 -22.06 1.18
C ASP A 79 -16.86 -22.04 0.41
N ILE A 80 -16.92 -22.23 -0.91
CA ILE A 80 -15.74 -22.10 -1.79
C ILE A 80 -15.18 -20.67 -1.72
N ALA A 81 -16.03 -19.66 -1.85
CA ALA A 81 -15.61 -18.26 -1.79
C ALA A 81 -15.03 -17.88 -0.42
N ARG A 82 -15.63 -18.39 0.68
CA ARG A 82 -15.08 -18.21 2.04
C ARG A 82 -13.69 -18.79 2.18
N LYS A 83 -13.48 -20.02 1.68
CA LYS A 83 -12.17 -20.68 1.71
C LYS A 83 -11.14 -19.85 0.95
N GLU A 84 -11.51 -19.32 -0.21
CA GLU A 84 -10.58 -18.54 -1.03
C GLU A 84 -10.21 -17.19 -0.40
N ILE A 85 -11.18 -16.46 0.15
CA ILE A 85 -10.90 -15.21 0.89
C ILE A 85 -9.96 -15.47 2.07
N ARG A 86 -10.13 -16.61 2.76
CA ARG A 86 -9.23 -17.01 3.85
C ARG A 86 -7.80 -17.26 3.35
N ASN A 87 -7.64 -17.94 2.22
CA ASN A 87 -6.32 -18.18 1.60
C ASN A 87 -5.65 -16.86 1.21
N VAL A 88 -6.38 -15.99 0.53
CA VAL A 88 -5.88 -14.66 0.11
C VAL A 88 -5.47 -13.84 1.33
N LYS A 89 -6.22 -13.89 2.43
CA LYS A 89 -5.84 -13.21 3.67
C LYS A 89 -4.51 -13.73 4.23
N ILE A 90 -4.29 -15.05 4.23
CA ILE A 90 -3.06 -15.66 4.76
C ILE A 90 -1.85 -15.22 3.93
N GLU A 91 -1.94 -15.26 2.60
CA GLU A 91 -0.83 -14.83 1.74
C GLU A 91 -0.57 -13.32 1.85
N MET A 92 -1.61 -12.48 1.99
CA MET A 92 -1.43 -11.04 2.23
C MET A 92 -0.67 -10.77 3.53
N VAL A 93 -1.05 -11.46 4.62
CA VAL A 93 -0.37 -11.36 5.92
C VAL A 93 1.10 -11.76 5.80
N LYS A 94 1.38 -12.83 5.06
CA LYS A 94 2.73 -13.35 4.85
C LYS A 94 3.61 -12.38 4.06
N LEU A 95 3.08 -11.74 3.03
CA LEU A 95 3.82 -10.72 2.28
C LEU A 95 4.07 -9.46 3.11
N LEU A 96 3.05 -8.96 3.83
CA LEU A 96 3.20 -7.84 4.74
C LEU A 96 4.24 -8.14 5.83
N SER A 97 4.15 -9.32 6.45
CA SER A 97 5.11 -9.79 7.46
C SER A 97 6.55 -9.78 6.92
N ARG A 98 6.76 -10.25 5.69
CA ARG A 98 8.07 -10.24 5.03
C ARG A 98 8.60 -8.82 4.80
N HIS A 99 7.78 -7.92 4.28
CA HIS A 99 8.20 -6.57 3.89
C HIS A 99 8.38 -5.63 5.09
N ILE A 100 7.57 -5.81 6.13
CA ILE A 100 7.57 -5.00 7.33
C ILE A 100 8.55 -5.56 8.39
N GLY A 101 8.81 -6.87 8.36
CA GLY A 101 9.72 -7.55 9.30
C GLY A 101 9.08 -7.92 10.64
N LYS A 102 7.74 -7.93 10.72
CA LYS A 102 6.96 -8.29 11.91
C LYS A 102 6.40 -9.72 11.80
N PRO A 103 6.14 -10.42 12.92
CA PRO A 103 5.55 -11.75 12.87
C PRO A 103 4.13 -11.74 12.26
N MET A 104 3.76 -12.84 11.59
CA MET A 104 2.47 -12.96 10.91
C MET A 104 1.28 -12.77 11.86
N GLU A 105 1.40 -13.21 13.11
CA GLU A 105 0.37 -13.12 14.14
C GLU A 105 0.09 -11.68 14.55
N GLU A 106 1.12 -10.82 14.58
CA GLU A 106 0.98 -9.39 14.87
C GLU A 106 0.29 -8.69 13.69
N ILE A 107 0.76 -8.91 12.47
CA ILE A 107 0.14 -8.35 11.26
C ILE A 107 -1.33 -8.80 11.15
N ALA A 108 -1.62 -10.09 11.34
CA ALA A 108 -2.98 -10.62 11.23
C ALA A 108 -3.95 -10.01 12.26
N ARG A 109 -3.44 -9.65 13.44
CA ARG A 109 -4.20 -8.97 14.49
C ARG A 109 -4.46 -7.52 14.12
N ASP A 110 -3.43 -6.82 13.64
CA ASP A 110 -3.49 -5.41 13.29
C ASP A 110 -4.37 -5.12 12.08
N ILE A 111 -4.39 -6.01 11.08
CA ILE A 111 -5.24 -5.84 9.88
C ILE A 111 -6.68 -6.32 10.08
N ARG A 112 -7.03 -6.89 11.25
CA ARG A 112 -8.38 -7.41 11.53
C ARG A 112 -9.45 -6.32 11.34
N ARG A 113 -9.10 -5.08 11.67
CA ARG A 113 -9.87 -3.88 11.37
C ARG A 113 -8.99 -2.91 10.57
N PRO A 114 -9.60 -1.95 9.85
CA PRO A 114 -8.83 -0.89 9.22
C PRO A 114 -7.99 -0.15 10.27
N LYS A 115 -6.68 -0.11 10.07
CA LYS A 115 -5.73 0.64 10.88
C LYS A 115 -5.09 1.71 10.00
N TYR A 116 -5.22 2.96 10.42
CA TYR A 116 -4.68 4.12 9.73
C TYR A 116 -3.35 4.50 10.35
N PHE A 117 -2.46 5.01 9.50
CA PHE A 117 -1.12 5.44 9.85
C PHE A 117 -0.89 6.80 9.21
N SER A 118 -0.43 7.74 10.03
CA SER A 118 0.32 8.90 9.55
C SER A 118 1.64 8.46 8.92
N PRO A 119 2.28 9.28 8.07
CA PRO A 119 3.56 8.92 7.47
C PRO A 119 4.65 8.61 8.50
N SER A 120 4.68 9.32 9.63
CA SER A 120 5.61 9.03 10.73
C SER A 120 5.33 7.67 11.37
N GLU A 121 4.07 7.37 11.71
CA GLU A 121 3.70 6.06 12.26
C GLU A 121 3.96 4.93 11.27
N ALA A 122 3.85 5.19 9.97
CA ALA A 122 4.15 4.23 8.93
C ALA A 122 5.66 3.92 8.82
N VAL A 123 6.54 4.89 9.15
CA VAL A 123 7.97 4.65 9.31
C VAL A 123 8.22 3.77 10.54
N ASP A 124 7.66 4.15 11.69
CA ASP A 124 7.85 3.41 12.95
C ASP A 124 7.32 1.97 12.86
N TYR A 125 6.22 1.78 12.13
CA TYR A 125 5.65 0.46 11.91
C TYR A 125 6.45 -0.38 10.90
N GLY A 126 7.27 0.25 10.05
CA GLY A 126 8.11 -0.41 9.04
C GLY A 126 7.48 -0.56 7.65
N ILE A 127 6.39 0.16 7.37
CA ILE A 127 5.69 0.16 6.06
C ILE A 127 6.50 0.98 5.05
N ILE A 128 7.03 2.12 5.48
CA ILE A 128 7.89 3.01 4.68
C ILE A 128 9.20 3.26 5.41
N ASP A 129 10.20 3.77 4.69
CA ASP A 129 11.53 4.05 5.26
C ASP A 129 11.72 5.54 5.58
N LYS A 130 11.08 6.45 4.81
CA LYS A 130 11.23 7.90 5.01
C LYS A 130 10.00 8.71 4.61
N VAL A 131 9.83 9.84 5.28
CA VAL A 131 8.86 10.87 4.89
C VAL A 131 9.59 11.94 4.07
N LEU A 132 9.12 12.23 2.87
CA LEU A 132 9.69 13.28 2.02
C LEU A 132 8.99 14.60 2.32
N HIS A 133 9.72 15.55 2.87
CA HIS A 133 9.25 16.93 2.99
C HIS A 133 9.60 17.70 1.72
N ASN A 134 8.76 18.68 1.37
CA ASN A 134 9.05 19.59 0.27
C ASN A 134 10.29 20.41 0.65
N VAL A 135 11.46 19.97 0.17
CA VAL A 135 12.62 20.83 0.10
C VAL A 135 12.32 21.76 -1.06
N LYS A 136 11.67 22.91 -0.79
CA LYS A 136 11.94 24.06 -1.65
C LYS A 136 13.45 24.16 -1.65
N SER A 137 14.10 23.86 -2.78
CA SER A 137 15.48 24.26 -3.00
C SER A 137 15.56 25.70 -2.52
N GLN A 138 16.47 26.00 -1.60
CA GLN A 138 16.66 27.36 -1.09
C GLN A 138 16.97 28.39 -2.20
N THR A 139 17.09 27.93 -3.46
CA THR A 139 17.31 28.67 -4.69
C THR A 139 16.08 29.44 -5.21
N ASP A 140 14.84 29.07 -4.87
CA ASP A 140 13.66 29.69 -5.52
C ASP A 140 13.16 30.97 -4.84
N ALA A 141 13.80 31.40 -3.75
CA ALA A 141 13.50 32.68 -3.09
C ALA A 141 14.34 33.86 -3.62
N GLY A 142 15.37 33.60 -4.44
CA GLY A 142 16.31 34.63 -4.92
C GLY A 142 15.84 35.36 -6.18
N LEU A 143 15.58 34.64 -7.27
CA LEU A 143 15.40 35.21 -8.62
C LEU A 143 14.27 36.26 -8.73
N VAL A 144 13.11 36.02 -8.10
CA VAL A 144 11.97 36.96 -8.19
C VAL A 144 12.22 38.25 -7.40
N SER A 145 13.04 38.18 -6.34
CA SER A 145 13.42 39.36 -5.54
C SER A 145 14.58 40.14 -6.17
N GLU A 146 15.46 39.45 -6.89
CA GLU A 146 16.62 40.00 -7.59
C GLU A 146 16.19 40.74 -8.86
N VAL A 147 15.29 40.16 -9.65
CA VAL A 147 14.69 40.81 -10.83
C VAL A 147 13.85 42.05 -10.44
N LYS A 148 13.23 42.05 -9.25
CA LYS A 148 12.51 43.24 -8.75
C LYS A 148 13.42 44.40 -8.33
N LYS A 149 14.70 44.14 -8.01
CA LYS A 149 15.67 45.19 -7.67
C LYS A 149 16.32 45.82 -8.90
N GLU A 150 16.39 45.12 -10.02
CA GLU A 150 16.92 45.66 -11.28
C GLU A 150 15.87 46.45 -12.08
N LEU A 151 14.59 46.35 -11.73
CA LEU A 151 13.47 47.00 -12.44
C LEU A 151 12.87 48.21 -11.72
N ILE A 152 13.51 48.73 -10.68
CA ILE A 152 13.15 49.99 -10.00
C ILE A 152 14.35 50.95 -10.03
#